data_AF-A0A2J6J395-F1
#
_entry.id   AF-A0A2J6J395-F1
#
_cell.length_a   1.000
_cell.length_b   1.000
_cell.length_c   1.000
_cell.angle_alpha   90.00
_cell.angle_beta   90.00
_cell.angle_gamma   90.00
#
_symmetry.space_group_name_H-M   'P 1'
#
loop_
_entity.id
_entity.type
_entity.pdbx_description
1 polymer ?
#
loop_
_entity_poly.entity_id
_entity_poly.type
_entity_poly.pdbx_seq_one_letter_code
_entity_poly.pdbx_strand_id
1 'polypeptide(L)'
;MIKKNALAAVLGLLGLFLCLLLVSSAALAVGVVDTLHNLSASGTGPISTASEERVCIFCHTPHHANVTGDYMPLWSRALSTADYTLYSSTTVQAAPDQPTGASRLCLSCHDGTIAVGLLTGDYRPGGNSLGALPVGDTNLETDLSNDHPISFVYEDSQADDGQMVHPDSLTGAVQLSPGNRMECTACHDSHQDLFGKFLLMDNGDSALCEVCHIPTGWADGTHNRNDIDVSCESCHTAHGAGHAASLLRSTLPDEEDACLISCHNAASSGPEADVETAFSRTSTHPLDFTDGIHDPTETPLTMAEHVECADCHNSHQLDGAIASAPNVSGRLSAVSGVDASGVEIESASYEYEICYKCHSSNPFVDATHITRQFNELDESIRFDAGNPSYHPVTALGKNTTMVTLTNGYTTGSRIYCTDCHNSSSGATGPHGSIYEPILVGQYLTSYPQSYAQSNYDLCWRCHDPAVLMPAPPADNIHTRHVQGLGAHAGKETPCASCHDPHGVPDVSGTYLINFDSTAAGPTMVHDQLNRTCSVDCHSSATARSY
;
A
#
# COMPACT_ATOMS: atom_id res chain seq x y z
N MET A 1 -46.81 58.20 -26.26
CA MET A 1 -46.46 57.11 -27.21
C MET A 1 -45.21 56.31 -26.80
N ILE A 2 -44.36 56.79 -25.89
CA ILE A 2 -43.09 56.11 -25.53
C ILE A 2 -43.28 54.93 -24.54
N LYS A 3 -44.33 54.93 -23.70
CA LYS A 3 -44.56 53.87 -22.69
C LYS A 3 -45.11 52.54 -23.23
N LYS A 4 -45.73 52.51 -24.42
CA LYS A 4 -46.28 51.26 -25.00
C LYS A 4 -45.19 50.39 -25.65
N ASN A 5 -44.09 50.99 -26.13
CA ASN A 5 -43.03 50.26 -26.81
C ASN A 5 -42.07 49.57 -25.83
N ALA A 6 -41.90 50.12 -24.62
CA ALA A 6 -41.06 49.50 -23.59
C ALA A 6 -41.69 48.21 -23.03
N LEU A 7 -43.01 48.15 -22.89
CA LEU A 7 -43.70 46.96 -22.38
C LEU A 7 -43.66 45.79 -23.39
N ALA A 8 -43.78 46.09 -24.69
CA ALA A 8 -43.65 45.09 -25.75
C ALA A 8 -42.22 44.53 -25.88
N ALA A 9 -41.19 45.37 -25.66
CA ALA A 9 -39.81 44.93 -25.65
C ALA A 9 -39.48 44.04 -24.45
N VAL A 10 -40.00 44.36 -23.26
CA VAL A 10 -39.80 43.55 -22.04
C VAL A 10 -40.54 42.21 -22.10
N LEU A 11 -41.76 42.18 -22.66
CA LEU A 11 -42.49 40.93 -22.91
C LEU A 11 -41.83 40.05 -23.98
N GLY A 12 -41.24 40.66 -25.01
CA GLY A 12 -40.47 39.94 -26.03
C GLY A 12 -39.16 39.33 -25.49
N LEU A 13 -38.46 40.06 -24.62
CA LEU A 13 -37.25 39.57 -23.95
C LEU A 13 -37.55 38.48 -22.91
N LEU A 14 -38.64 38.58 -22.15
CA LEU A 14 -39.09 37.50 -21.25
C LEU A 14 -39.52 36.25 -22.04
N GLY A 15 -40.20 36.41 -23.18
CA GLY A 15 -40.58 35.29 -24.04
C GLY A 15 -39.38 34.58 -24.67
N LEU A 16 -38.33 35.32 -25.06
CA LEU A 16 -37.09 34.76 -25.57
C LEU A 16 -36.29 34.03 -24.46
N PHE A 17 -36.24 34.61 -23.26
CA PHE A 17 -35.58 33.99 -22.09
C PHE A 17 -36.33 32.73 -21.62
N LEU A 18 -37.67 32.71 -21.70
CA LEU A 18 -38.49 31.55 -21.38
C LEU A 18 -38.42 30.45 -22.47
N CYS A 19 -38.25 30.81 -23.76
CA CYS A 19 -37.95 29.84 -24.82
C CYS A 19 -36.53 29.27 -24.73
N LEU A 20 -35.54 30.05 -24.27
CA LEU A 20 -34.19 29.56 -23.97
C LEU A 20 -34.14 28.67 -22.72
N LEU A 21 -35.03 28.89 -21.74
CA LEU A 21 -35.21 28.01 -20.58
C LEU A 21 -36.07 26.77 -20.86
N LEU A 22 -36.80 26.74 -21.98
CA LEU A 22 -37.55 25.56 -22.47
C LEU A 22 -36.73 24.66 -23.41
N VAL A 23 -35.49 25.04 -23.74
CA VAL A 23 -34.45 24.07 -24.11
C VAL A 23 -33.91 23.44 -22.83
N SER A 24 -34.83 22.92 -22.02
CA SER A 24 -34.54 21.92 -21.02
C SER A 24 -33.84 20.79 -21.75
N SER A 25 -32.64 20.47 -21.32
CA SER A 25 -31.92 19.22 -21.54
C SER A 25 -32.86 18.05 -21.79
N ALA A 26 -33.20 17.81 -23.05
CA ALA A 26 -33.23 16.44 -23.53
C ALA A 26 -31.77 16.02 -23.46
N ALA A 27 -31.33 15.54 -22.29
CA ALA A 27 -30.26 14.57 -22.26
C ALA A 27 -30.69 13.52 -23.29
N LEU A 28 -30.01 13.49 -24.44
CA LEU A 28 -30.22 12.46 -25.43
C LEU A 28 -29.91 11.17 -24.67
N ALA A 29 -30.94 10.43 -24.28
CA ALA A 29 -30.74 9.09 -23.78
C ALA A 29 -30.10 8.33 -24.94
N VAL A 30 -28.78 8.10 -24.85
CA VAL A 30 -28.02 7.32 -25.83
C VAL A 30 -28.46 5.88 -25.61
N GLY A 31 -29.55 5.52 -26.27
CA GLY A 31 -30.02 4.15 -26.29
C GLY A 31 -29.03 3.28 -27.07
N VAL A 32 -29.13 1.96 -26.88
CA VAL A 32 -28.23 0.97 -27.50
C VAL A 32 -27.95 1.19 -29.00
N VAL A 33 -28.89 1.79 -29.75
CA VAL A 33 -28.78 2.12 -31.18
C VAL A 33 -27.57 3.00 -31.51
N ASP A 34 -27.21 3.92 -30.61
CA ASP A 34 -26.14 4.90 -30.83
C ASP A 34 -24.81 4.47 -30.20
N THR A 35 -24.71 3.21 -29.76
CA THR A 35 -23.56 2.66 -29.03
C THR A 35 -22.81 1.59 -29.85
N LEU A 36 -21.67 1.11 -29.33
CA LEU A 36 -20.94 -0.02 -29.89
C LEU A 36 -21.73 -1.34 -29.85
N HIS A 37 -22.78 -1.44 -29.02
CA HIS A 37 -23.67 -2.60 -28.97
C HIS A 37 -24.71 -2.62 -30.11
N ASN A 38 -24.78 -1.56 -30.94
CA ASN A 38 -25.48 -1.64 -32.21
C ASN A 38 -24.64 -2.41 -33.24
N LEU A 39 -24.84 -3.73 -33.29
CA LEU A 39 -24.15 -4.63 -34.23
C LEU A 39 -24.86 -4.75 -35.59
N SER A 40 -25.96 -4.01 -35.79
CA SER A 40 -26.71 -3.98 -37.04
C SER A 40 -25.98 -3.16 -38.12
N ALA A 41 -26.56 -3.08 -39.31
CA ALA A 41 -26.07 -2.30 -40.45
C ALA A 41 -26.03 -0.79 -40.21
N SER A 42 -26.74 -0.29 -39.19
CA SER A 42 -26.63 1.11 -38.76
C SER A 42 -25.56 1.33 -37.68
N GLY A 43 -24.90 0.26 -37.22
CA GLY A 43 -23.85 0.31 -36.21
C GLY A 43 -22.65 1.13 -36.65
N THR A 44 -22.11 1.90 -35.72
CA THR A 44 -20.90 2.73 -35.93
C THR A 44 -19.63 2.07 -35.41
N GLY A 45 -19.76 0.94 -34.70
CA GLY A 45 -18.65 0.20 -34.10
C GLY A 45 -17.87 -0.68 -35.08
N PRO A 46 -16.67 -1.14 -34.68
CA PRO A 46 -15.80 -1.98 -35.50
C PRO A 46 -16.38 -3.39 -35.74
N ILE A 47 -17.32 -3.83 -34.88
CA ILE A 47 -18.04 -5.09 -34.99
C ILE A 47 -19.48 -4.74 -35.35
N SER A 48 -19.84 -4.92 -36.62
CA SER A 48 -21.19 -4.71 -37.13
C SER A 48 -21.42 -5.54 -38.39
N THR A 49 -22.68 -5.84 -38.71
CA THR A 49 -23.03 -6.53 -39.95
C THR A 49 -23.35 -5.53 -41.05
N ALA A 50 -23.19 -5.93 -42.31
CA ALA A 50 -23.57 -5.07 -43.45
C ALA A 50 -25.05 -5.17 -43.84
N SER A 51 -25.83 -6.11 -43.27
CA SER A 51 -27.15 -6.46 -43.82
C SER A 51 -28.26 -6.75 -42.79
N GLU A 52 -27.94 -6.99 -41.51
CA GLU A 52 -29.00 -7.11 -40.50
C GLU A 52 -29.38 -5.71 -40.03
N GLU A 53 -30.65 -5.36 -40.07
CA GLU A 53 -31.16 -4.03 -39.69
C GLU A 53 -31.69 -3.98 -38.25
N ARG A 54 -31.96 -5.14 -37.65
CA ARG A 54 -32.52 -5.24 -36.30
C ARG A 54 -31.40 -5.11 -35.26
N VAL A 55 -31.52 -4.11 -34.40
CA VAL A 55 -30.53 -3.85 -33.34
C VAL A 55 -30.61 -4.91 -32.23
N CYS A 56 -31.82 -5.21 -31.74
CA CYS A 56 -31.97 -6.08 -30.57
C CYS A 56 -31.77 -7.58 -30.86
N ILE A 57 -31.68 -8.01 -32.13
CA ILE A 57 -31.66 -9.43 -32.48
C ILE A 57 -30.41 -10.16 -31.97
N PHE A 58 -29.32 -9.41 -31.74
CA PHE A 58 -28.07 -9.96 -31.22
C PHE A 58 -28.15 -10.36 -29.74
N CYS A 59 -29.18 -9.89 -29.03
CA CYS A 59 -29.43 -10.19 -27.61
C CYS A 59 -30.76 -10.92 -27.41
N HIS A 60 -31.84 -10.41 -28.03
CA HIS A 60 -33.20 -10.91 -27.83
C HIS A 60 -33.83 -11.44 -29.11
N THR A 61 -34.76 -12.38 -28.97
CA THR A 61 -35.56 -12.89 -30.08
C THR A 61 -36.99 -13.17 -29.66
N PRO A 62 -38.02 -12.86 -30.48
CA PRO A 62 -39.40 -13.18 -30.12
C PRO A 62 -39.71 -14.68 -30.16
N HIS A 63 -38.88 -15.50 -30.81
CA HIS A 63 -39.06 -16.96 -30.96
C HIS A 63 -37.72 -17.65 -31.26
N HIS A 64 -37.65 -18.98 -31.13
CA HIS A 64 -36.40 -19.75 -31.30
C HIS A 64 -35.27 -19.28 -30.36
N ALA A 65 -35.68 -18.87 -29.17
CA ALA A 65 -34.78 -18.42 -28.12
C ALA A 65 -33.99 -19.60 -27.56
N ASN A 66 -32.93 -19.27 -26.85
CA ASN A 66 -32.26 -20.23 -25.99
C ASN A 66 -33.24 -20.70 -24.90
N VAL A 67 -33.48 -22.01 -24.82
CA VAL A 67 -34.42 -22.64 -23.88
C VAL A 67 -33.73 -23.26 -22.66
N THR A 68 -32.42 -23.05 -22.50
CA THR A 68 -31.66 -23.61 -21.36
C THR A 68 -31.85 -22.83 -20.06
N GLY A 69 -32.66 -21.77 -20.06
CA GLY A 69 -33.08 -21.03 -18.87
C GLY A 69 -34.33 -20.18 -19.13
N ASP A 70 -34.96 -19.68 -18.06
CA ASP A 70 -36.14 -18.81 -18.12
C ASP A 70 -35.72 -17.34 -18.22
N TYR A 71 -35.17 -16.98 -19.39
CA TYR A 71 -34.69 -15.63 -19.67
C TYR A 71 -35.81 -14.79 -20.29
N MET A 72 -36.23 -13.74 -19.61
CA MET A 72 -37.20 -12.78 -20.13
C MET A 72 -36.61 -11.37 -20.17
N PRO A 73 -36.69 -10.66 -21.33
CA PRO A 73 -37.16 -11.12 -22.64
C PRO A 73 -36.30 -12.25 -23.22
N LEU A 74 -36.91 -13.09 -24.05
CA LEU A 74 -36.29 -14.27 -24.67
C LEU A 74 -34.91 -13.99 -25.30
N TRP A 75 -33.90 -14.79 -24.93
CA TRP A 75 -32.50 -14.59 -25.33
C TRP A 75 -32.16 -15.26 -26.67
N SER A 76 -31.47 -14.55 -27.55
CA SER A 76 -31.18 -15.00 -28.91
C SER A 76 -29.87 -15.76 -29.04
N ARG A 77 -28.99 -15.81 -28.04
CA ARG A 77 -27.66 -16.44 -28.17
C ARG A 77 -27.54 -17.78 -27.45
N ALA A 78 -26.65 -18.63 -27.97
CA ALA A 78 -26.12 -19.73 -27.17
C ALA A 78 -25.33 -19.17 -25.97
N LEU A 79 -25.33 -19.90 -24.87
CA LEU A 79 -24.56 -19.54 -23.67
C LEU A 79 -23.33 -20.42 -23.61
N SER A 80 -22.23 -19.87 -23.11
CA SER A 80 -21.00 -20.62 -22.94
C SER A 80 -21.22 -21.80 -22.00
N THR A 81 -20.52 -22.89 -22.29
CA THR A 81 -20.41 -24.06 -21.40
C THR A 81 -19.01 -24.15 -20.78
N ALA A 82 -18.23 -23.08 -20.89
CA ALA A 82 -16.93 -22.99 -20.24
C ALA A 82 -17.12 -22.93 -18.72
N ASP A 83 -16.17 -23.55 -18.01
CA ASP A 83 -15.99 -23.31 -16.58
C ASP A 83 -15.09 -22.09 -16.43
N TYR A 84 -15.51 -21.13 -15.62
CA TYR A 84 -14.79 -19.89 -15.38
C TYR A 84 -13.87 -20.03 -14.18
N THR A 85 -12.66 -19.47 -14.27
CA THR A 85 -11.84 -19.19 -13.09
C THR A 85 -12.47 -18.00 -12.38
N LEU A 86 -12.77 -18.11 -11.08
CA LEU A 86 -13.46 -17.06 -10.34
C LEU A 86 -12.49 -16.30 -9.44
N TYR A 87 -12.83 -15.04 -9.17
CA TYR A 87 -12.13 -14.23 -8.18
C TYR A 87 -12.08 -14.92 -6.82
N SER A 88 -10.90 -14.91 -6.20
CA SER A 88 -10.64 -15.43 -4.87
C SER A 88 -9.49 -14.65 -4.25
N SER A 89 -9.63 -14.31 -2.97
CA SER A 89 -8.56 -13.75 -2.15
C SER A 89 -8.76 -14.21 -0.70
N THR A 90 -7.85 -13.87 0.19
CA THR A 90 -8.00 -14.14 1.63
C THR A 90 -8.90 -13.14 2.33
N THR A 91 -9.12 -11.98 1.72
CA THR A 91 -9.96 -10.89 2.24
C THR A 91 -11.37 -10.89 1.69
N VAL A 92 -11.65 -11.66 0.63
CA VAL A 92 -13.00 -11.77 0.06
C VAL A 92 -13.93 -12.53 1.02
N GLN A 93 -15.02 -11.88 1.43
CA GLN A 93 -16.06 -12.50 2.27
C GLN A 93 -17.15 -13.18 1.44
N ALA A 94 -17.30 -12.77 0.17
CA ALA A 94 -18.22 -13.36 -0.77
C ALA A 94 -17.71 -14.73 -1.29
N ALA A 95 -18.65 -15.57 -1.70
CA ALA A 95 -18.36 -16.83 -2.40
C ALA A 95 -18.96 -16.77 -3.82
N PRO A 96 -18.16 -16.35 -4.84
CA PRO A 96 -18.57 -16.40 -6.24
C PRO A 96 -18.96 -17.82 -6.69
N ASP A 97 -20.11 -17.95 -7.33
CA ASP A 97 -20.48 -19.13 -8.09
C ASP A 97 -20.09 -18.97 -9.56
N GLN A 98 -20.11 -20.07 -10.31
CA GLN A 98 -20.06 -20.01 -11.77
C GLN A 98 -21.13 -19.02 -12.31
N PRO A 99 -20.82 -18.22 -13.35
CA PRO A 99 -21.71 -17.18 -13.82
C PRO A 99 -23.14 -17.66 -14.06
N THR A 100 -24.10 -16.99 -13.46
CA THR A 100 -25.53 -17.28 -13.62
C THR A 100 -26.28 -16.04 -14.12
N GLY A 101 -27.62 -16.10 -14.10
CA GLY A 101 -28.45 -14.90 -14.25
C GLY A 101 -28.12 -14.04 -15.46
N ALA A 102 -27.97 -12.74 -15.23
CA ALA A 102 -27.68 -11.75 -16.25
C ALA A 102 -26.19 -11.77 -16.64
N SER A 103 -25.28 -12.01 -15.69
CA SER A 103 -23.84 -12.11 -15.98
C SER A 103 -23.55 -13.17 -17.04
N ARG A 104 -24.20 -14.34 -16.97
CA ARG A 104 -24.05 -15.40 -17.99
C ARG A 104 -24.54 -14.97 -19.38
N LEU A 105 -25.52 -14.09 -19.46
CA LEU A 105 -25.99 -13.53 -20.74
C LEU A 105 -24.95 -12.56 -21.31
N CYS A 106 -24.41 -11.66 -20.49
CA CYS A 106 -23.35 -10.72 -20.88
C CYS A 106 -22.11 -11.49 -21.37
N LEU A 107 -21.66 -12.49 -20.60
CA LEU A 107 -20.50 -13.30 -20.93
C LEU A 107 -20.67 -14.10 -22.21
N SER A 108 -21.89 -14.38 -22.67
CA SER A 108 -22.09 -15.00 -24.00
C SER A 108 -21.57 -14.17 -25.18
N CYS A 109 -21.22 -12.91 -24.95
CA CYS A 109 -20.42 -12.07 -25.84
C CYS A 109 -19.04 -11.78 -25.23
N HIS A 110 -19.01 -11.39 -23.95
CA HIS A 110 -17.85 -10.82 -23.27
C HIS A 110 -16.80 -11.82 -22.81
N ASP A 111 -17.05 -13.13 -22.89
CA ASP A 111 -16.05 -14.16 -22.57
C ASP A 111 -15.20 -14.60 -23.78
N GLY A 112 -15.50 -14.08 -24.98
CA GLY A 112 -14.77 -14.39 -26.21
C GLY A 112 -14.90 -15.85 -26.70
N THR A 113 -15.68 -16.70 -26.05
CA THR A 113 -15.81 -18.13 -26.40
C THR A 113 -16.75 -18.37 -27.58
N ILE A 114 -17.74 -17.49 -27.76
CA ILE A 114 -18.78 -17.61 -28.79
C ILE A 114 -18.71 -16.43 -29.75
N ALA A 115 -18.81 -16.71 -31.05
CA ALA A 115 -18.88 -15.66 -32.05
C ALA A 115 -20.10 -14.72 -31.83
N VAL A 116 -19.91 -13.42 -31.93
CA VAL A 116 -20.95 -12.40 -31.67
C VAL A 116 -22.11 -12.50 -32.67
N GLY A 117 -21.88 -13.01 -33.89
CA GLY A 117 -22.94 -13.29 -34.87
C GLY A 117 -23.68 -14.64 -34.68
N LEU A 118 -23.28 -15.47 -33.72
CA LEU A 118 -23.86 -16.81 -33.53
C LEU A 118 -25.13 -16.73 -32.67
N LEU A 119 -26.27 -16.64 -33.35
CA LEU A 119 -27.59 -16.68 -32.72
C LEU A 119 -28.13 -18.11 -32.67
N THR A 120 -29.13 -18.31 -31.82
CA THR A 120 -29.86 -19.57 -31.62
C THR A 120 -30.72 -19.83 -32.85
N GLY A 121 -30.71 -21.08 -33.33
CA GLY A 121 -31.34 -21.48 -34.59
C GLY A 121 -30.40 -21.36 -35.78
N ASP A 122 -30.97 -21.36 -37.00
CA ASP A 122 -30.20 -21.35 -38.25
C ASP A 122 -29.86 -19.94 -38.74
N TYR A 123 -30.36 -18.90 -38.06
CA TYR A 123 -30.17 -17.52 -38.47
C TYR A 123 -28.81 -16.98 -38.01
N ARG A 124 -27.99 -16.52 -38.96
CA ARG A 124 -26.65 -15.96 -38.70
C ARG A 124 -26.50 -14.60 -39.39
N PRO A 125 -26.75 -13.47 -38.69
CA PRO A 125 -26.56 -12.15 -39.26
C PRO A 125 -25.08 -11.93 -39.59
N GLY A 126 -24.77 -11.61 -40.86
CA GLY A 126 -23.39 -11.55 -41.36
C GLY A 126 -22.73 -12.91 -41.65
N GLY A 127 -23.38 -14.05 -41.38
CA GLY A 127 -22.76 -15.37 -41.49
C GLY A 127 -21.72 -15.64 -40.38
N ASN A 128 -20.67 -16.41 -40.67
CA ASN A 128 -19.61 -16.73 -39.68
C ASN A 128 -18.55 -15.62 -39.55
N SER A 129 -18.81 -14.42 -40.06
CA SER A 129 -17.79 -13.39 -40.27
C SER A 129 -17.58 -12.43 -39.09
N LEU A 130 -18.53 -12.35 -38.15
CA LEU A 130 -18.44 -11.45 -36.99
C LEU A 130 -17.43 -11.90 -35.93
N GLY A 131 -16.95 -13.14 -35.96
CA GLY A 131 -15.95 -13.65 -35.01
C GLY A 131 -16.39 -13.56 -33.54
N ALA A 132 -15.51 -13.96 -32.62
CA ALA A 132 -15.64 -13.63 -31.20
C ALA A 132 -15.16 -12.20 -30.93
N LEU A 133 -15.43 -11.66 -29.74
CA LEU A 133 -14.85 -10.39 -29.35
C LEU A 133 -13.31 -10.48 -29.36
N PRO A 134 -12.61 -9.50 -29.93
CA PRO A 134 -11.16 -9.42 -29.86
C PRO A 134 -10.69 -9.38 -28.40
N VAL A 135 -9.51 -9.95 -28.14
CA VAL A 135 -8.82 -9.83 -26.85
C VAL A 135 -8.56 -8.35 -26.51
N GLY A 136 -8.76 -7.98 -25.25
CA GLY A 136 -8.61 -6.64 -24.71
C GLY A 136 -9.69 -6.33 -23.67
N ASP A 137 -9.78 -5.09 -23.21
CA ASP A 137 -10.59 -4.65 -22.04
C ASP A 137 -12.10 -4.94 -22.11
N THR A 138 -12.61 -5.36 -23.26
CA THR A 138 -14.04 -5.70 -23.46
C THR A 138 -14.30 -7.20 -23.56
N ASN A 139 -13.24 -8.01 -23.58
CA ASN A 139 -13.28 -9.47 -23.55
C ASN A 139 -12.63 -9.93 -22.25
N LEU A 140 -13.47 -10.30 -21.28
CA LEU A 140 -13.08 -10.80 -19.95
C LEU A 140 -12.59 -12.26 -20.00
N GLU A 141 -12.66 -12.90 -21.17
CA GLU A 141 -12.27 -14.30 -21.33
C GLU A 141 -13.05 -15.23 -20.36
N THR A 142 -12.50 -16.41 -20.08
CA THR A 142 -13.06 -17.33 -19.08
C THR A 142 -12.34 -17.24 -17.74
N ASP A 143 -11.36 -16.35 -17.62
CA ASP A 143 -10.62 -16.11 -16.39
C ASP A 143 -11.09 -14.80 -15.76
N LEU A 144 -11.97 -14.91 -14.76
CA LEU A 144 -12.52 -13.79 -13.99
C LEU A 144 -11.78 -13.60 -12.66
N SER A 145 -10.60 -14.20 -12.50
CA SER A 145 -9.86 -14.13 -11.24
C SER A 145 -9.32 -12.73 -10.93
N ASN A 146 -9.28 -11.84 -11.92
CA ASN A 146 -8.83 -10.45 -11.80
C ASN A 146 -9.96 -9.44 -12.10
N ASP A 147 -11.21 -9.88 -12.02
CA ASP A 147 -12.41 -9.06 -12.15
C ASP A 147 -13.13 -8.95 -10.80
N HIS A 148 -13.85 -7.85 -10.61
CA HIS A 148 -14.72 -7.67 -9.46
C HIS A 148 -15.74 -8.82 -9.41
N PRO A 149 -15.89 -9.50 -8.27
CA PRO A 149 -16.70 -10.70 -8.19
C PRO A 149 -18.16 -10.43 -8.58
N ILE A 150 -18.75 -11.42 -9.25
CA ILE A 150 -20.14 -11.47 -9.69
C ILE A 150 -20.70 -12.87 -9.43
N SER A 151 -22.02 -13.03 -9.62
CA SER A 151 -22.72 -14.30 -9.44
C SER A 151 -22.56 -14.90 -8.04
N PHE A 152 -22.58 -14.07 -7.00
CA PHE A 152 -22.72 -14.51 -5.60
C PHE A 152 -23.96 -13.89 -4.96
N VAL A 153 -24.40 -14.46 -3.84
CA VAL A 153 -25.45 -13.85 -3.00
C VAL A 153 -24.81 -12.83 -2.08
N TYR A 154 -25.24 -11.57 -2.14
CA TYR A 154 -24.81 -10.53 -1.22
C TYR A 154 -25.73 -10.52 0.00
N GLU A 155 -25.21 -10.96 1.14
CA GLU A 155 -25.95 -11.09 2.41
C GLU A 155 -25.41 -10.12 3.46
N ASP A 156 -26.16 -9.93 4.54
CA ASP A 156 -25.79 -9.01 5.63
C ASP A 156 -24.45 -9.38 6.29
N SER A 157 -24.10 -10.67 6.34
CA SER A 157 -22.85 -11.13 6.93
C SER A 157 -21.60 -10.54 6.29
N GLN A 158 -21.67 -10.17 5.00
CA GLN A 158 -20.58 -9.53 4.29
C GLN A 158 -20.43 -8.03 4.63
N ALA A 159 -21.32 -7.48 5.46
CA ALA A 159 -21.27 -6.10 5.93
C ALA A 159 -21.06 -5.97 7.44
N ASP A 160 -20.90 -7.11 8.15
CA ASP A 160 -20.79 -7.14 9.62
C ASP A 160 -19.51 -6.47 10.16
N ASP A 161 -18.46 -6.37 9.34
CA ASP A 161 -17.22 -5.67 9.71
C ASP A 161 -17.32 -4.14 9.57
N GLY A 162 -18.44 -3.63 9.06
CA GLY A 162 -18.70 -2.21 8.87
C GLY A 162 -18.00 -1.57 7.67
N GLN A 163 -17.34 -2.36 6.82
CA GLN A 163 -16.65 -1.88 5.60
C GLN A 163 -17.49 -2.02 4.34
N MET A 164 -18.69 -2.58 4.45
CA MET A 164 -19.65 -2.71 3.36
C MET A 164 -21.03 -2.19 3.77
N VAL A 165 -21.81 -1.72 2.80
CA VAL A 165 -23.20 -1.29 3.00
C VAL A 165 -24.13 -2.50 2.97
N HIS A 166 -24.94 -2.70 4.01
CA HIS A 166 -25.92 -3.80 4.06
C HIS A 166 -26.80 -3.87 2.80
N PRO A 167 -27.05 -5.05 2.22
CA PRO A 167 -27.80 -5.23 0.96
C PRO A 167 -29.20 -4.61 0.99
N ASP A 168 -29.91 -4.68 2.12
CA ASP A 168 -31.24 -4.10 2.30
C ASP A 168 -31.24 -2.56 2.29
N SER A 169 -30.06 -1.94 2.46
CA SER A 169 -29.87 -0.48 2.41
C SER A 169 -29.51 0.03 1.02
N LEU A 170 -29.26 -0.85 0.05
CA LEU A 170 -29.01 -0.47 -1.34
C LEU A 170 -30.28 0.14 -1.93
N THR A 171 -30.27 1.45 -2.15
CA THR A 171 -31.39 2.18 -2.73
C THR A 171 -30.90 2.99 -3.92
N GLY A 172 -31.70 3.04 -5.00
CA GLY A 172 -31.36 3.81 -6.19
C GLY A 172 -31.14 2.96 -7.44
N ALA A 173 -30.13 3.33 -8.23
CA ALA A 173 -29.88 2.76 -9.56
C ALA A 173 -29.20 1.38 -9.49
N VAL A 174 -28.25 1.20 -8.57
CA VAL A 174 -27.64 -0.10 -8.25
C VAL A 174 -28.68 -0.96 -7.56
N GLN A 175 -28.97 -2.12 -8.14
CA GLN A 175 -29.93 -3.08 -7.60
C GLN A 175 -29.39 -4.51 -7.75
N LEU A 176 -29.58 -5.31 -6.72
CA LEU A 176 -29.28 -6.73 -6.76
C LEU A 176 -30.33 -7.48 -7.58
N SER A 177 -29.89 -8.50 -8.29
CA SER A 177 -30.79 -9.42 -9.00
C SER A 177 -31.60 -10.26 -8.00
N PRO A 178 -32.74 -10.85 -8.43
CA PRO A 178 -33.59 -11.66 -7.55
C PRO A 178 -32.81 -12.69 -6.75
N GLY A 179 -33.09 -12.76 -5.45
CA GLY A 179 -32.31 -13.58 -4.51
C GLY A 179 -31.02 -12.91 -4.03
N ASN A 180 -31.01 -11.57 -3.98
CA ASN A 180 -29.87 -10.74 -3.55
C ASN A 180 -28.57 -11.06 -4.29
N ARG A 181 -28.65 -11.39 -5.58
CA ARG A 181 -27.45 -11.75 -6.35
C ARG A 181 -26.75 -10.53 -6.91
N MET A 182 -25.44 -10.44 -6.67
CA MET A 182 -24.56 -9.51 -7.37
C MET A 182 -24.35 -10.02 -8.80
N GLU A 183 -24.72 -9.24 -9.79
CA GLU A 183 -24.66 -9.58 -11.22
C GLU A 183 -24.12 -8.37 -11.98
N CYS A 184 -23.69 -8.53 -13.24
CA CYS A 184 -23.18 -7.41 -14.05
C CYS A 184 -24.18 -6.24 -14.13
N THR A 185 -25.48 -6.53 -14.04
CA THR A 185 -26.55 -5.53 -14.06
C THR A 185 -26.69 -4.73 -12.76
N ALA A 186 -25.90 -5.02 -11.73
CA ALA A 186 -25.79 -4.16 -10.55
C ALA A 186 -24.93 -2.92 -10.83
N CYS A 187 -24.08 -2.96 -11.86
CA CYS A 187 -23.24 -1.84 -12.29
C CYS A 187 -23.61 -1.32 -13.69
N HIS A 188 -24.10 -2.19 -14.58
CA HIS A 188 -24.37 -1.87 -15.98
C HIS A 188 -25.86 -1.93 -16.37
N ASP A 189 -26.35 -0.96 -17.14
CA ASP A 189 -27.63 -1.03 -17.87
C ASP A 189 -27.38 -1.40 -19.33
N SER A 190 -27.73 -2.62 -19.75
CA SER A 190 -27.51 -3.07 -21.14
C SER A 190 -28.29 -2.31 -22.22
N HIS A 191 -29.21 -1.42 -21.86
CA HIS A 191 -30.07 -0.69 -22.81
C HIS A 191 -29.70 0.78 -22.97
N GLN A 192 -28.98 1.37 -22.01
CA GLN A 192 -28.74 2.81 -21.96
C GLN A 192 -27.29 3.10 -21.56
N ASP A 193 -26.62 3.93 -22.35
CA ASP A 193 -25.24 4.35 -22.09
C ASP A 193 -25.20 5.82 -21.61
N LEU A 194 -25.90 6.09 -20.51
CA LEU A 194 -26.06 7.46 -20.01
C LEU A 194 -24.77 8.04 -19.43
N PHE A 195 -23.92 7.19 -18.86
CA PHE A 195 -22.72 7.58 -18.12
C PHE A 195 -21.42 7.02 -18.73
N GLY A 196 -21.49 6.47 -19.95
CA GLY A 196 -20.38 5.75 -20.56
C GLY A 196 -20.22 4.35 -19.95
N LYS A 197 -19.65 3.42 -20.73
CA LYS A 197 -19.47 2.00 -20.34
C LYS A 197 -20.77 1.34 -19.84
N PHE A 198 -21.93 1.85 -20.22
CA PHE A 198 -23.25 1.41 -19.75
C PHE A 198 -23.41 1.48 -18.23
N LEU A 199 -22.67 2.32 -17.52
CA LEU A 199 -22.82 2.42 -16.06
C LEU A 199 -24.22 2.92 -15.69
N LEU A 200 -24.76 2.43 -14.57
CA LEU A 200 -26.07 2.81 -14.05
C LEU A 200 -26.11 4.24 -13.48
N MET A 201 -24.95 4.77 -13.11
CA MET A 201 -24.76 6.09 -12.54
C MET A 201 -23.37 6.62 -12.89
N ASP A 202 -23.18 7.93 -12.68
CA ASP A 202 -21.86 8.56 -12.78
C ASP A 202 -20.92 7.97 -11.72
N ASN A 203 -19.68 7.65 -12.12
CA ASN A 203 -18.64 7.12 -11.23
C ASN A 203 -17.57 8.16 -10.88
N GLY A 204 -17.82 9.44 -11.12
CA GLY A 204 -16.99 10.51 -10.56
C GLY A 204 -16.80 10.33 -9.06
N ASP A 205 -15.58 10.57 -8.57
CA ASP A 205 -15.18 10.37 -7.16
C ASP A 205 -15.46 8.94 -6.62
N SER A 206 -15.48 7.92 -7.49
CA SER A 206 -15.83 6.53 -7.14
C SER A 206 -17.24 6.33 -6.58
N ALA A 207 -18.18 7.20 -6.95
CA ALA A 207 -19.56 7.17 -6.46
C ALA A 207 -20.28 5.83 -6.67
N LEU A 208 -19.93 5.03 -7.70
CA LEU A 208 -20.50 3.70 -7.89
C LEU A 208 -19.94 2.69 -6.87
N CYS A 209 -18.64 2.76 -6.59
CA CYS A 209 -17.95 1.89 -5.63
C CYS A 209 -18.48 2.12 -4.22
N GLU A 210 -18.65 3.39 -3.84
CA GLU A 210 -19.12 3.81 -2.51
C GLU A 210 -20.60 3.50 -2.23
N VAL A 211 -21.36 3.01 -3.23
CA VAL A 211 -22.70 2.45 -2.99
C VAL A 211 -22.62 1.21 -2.11
N CYS A 212 -21.55 0.42 -2.24
CA CYS A 212 -21.38 -0.86 -1.55
C CYS A 212 -20.16 -0.86 -0.63
N HIS A 213 -19.04 -0.29 -1.05
CA HIS A 213 -17.77 -0.31 -0.33
C HIS A 213 -17.62 0.95 0.51
N ILE A 214 -17.44 0.81 1.82
CA ILE A 214 -17.20 1.91 2.76
C ILE A 214 -15.96 1.62 3.62
N PRO A 215 -14.75 1.57 3.02
CA PRO A 215 -13.54 1.21 3.74
C PRO A 215 -13.34 2.13 4.94
N THR A 216 -12.97 1.53 6.07
CA THR A 216 -12.75 2.30 7.31
C THR A 216 -11.71 3.39 7.06
N GLY A 217 -11.98 4.61 7.51
CA GLY A 217 -11.09 5.77 7.43
C GLY A 217 -10.88 6.39 6.04
N TRP A 218 -11.45 5.84 4.97
CA TRP A 218 -11.32 6.40 3.61
C TRP A 218 -11.78 7.86 3.53
N ALA A 219 -12.88 8.21 4.20
CA ALA A 219 -13.43 9.58 4.19
C ALA A 219 -12.46 10.64 4.75
N ASP A 220 -11.57 10.26 5.66
CA ASP A 220 -10.65 11.16 6.36
C ASP A 220 -9.19 10.98 5.91
N GLY A 221 -8.89 9.93 5.14
CA GLY A 221 -7.54 9.58 4.68
C GLY A 221 -6.98 10.55 3.65
N THR A 222 -5.66 10.70 3.61
CA THR A 222 -5.00 11.64 2.68
C THR A 222 -4.95 11.17 1.23
N HIS A 223 -5.41 9.96 0.91
CA HIS A 223 -5.64 9.53 -0.46
C HIS A 223 -7.04 9.89 -0.98
N ASN A 224 -8.00 10.22 -0.11
CA ASN A 224 -9.29 10.74 -0.53
C ASN A 224 -9.17 12.25 -0.80
N ARG A 225 -8.67 12.59 -2.00
CA ARG A 225 -8.24 13.95 -2.34
C ARG A 225 -8.80 14.43 -3.67
N ASN A 226 -9.78 15.32 -3.57
CA ASN A 226 -10.42 15.98 -4.72
C ASN A 226 -9.49 16.94 -5.47
N ASP A 227 -8.35 17.35 -4.90
CA ASP A 227 -7.42 18.29 -5.55
C ASP A 227 -6.46 17.63 -6.55
N ILE A 228 -6.29 16.31 -6.47
CA ILE A 228 -5.53 15.49 -7.42
C ILE A 228 -6.36 14.36 -8.03
N ASP A 229 -7.68 14.35 -7.78
CA ASP A 229 -8.66 13.40 -8.32
C ASP A 229 -8.30 11.94 -8.05
N VAL A 230 -7.80 11.67 -6.83
CA VAL A 230 -7.54 10.29 -6.39
C VAL A 230 -8.84 9.69 -5.90
N SER A 231 -9.21 8.59 -6.54
CA SER A 231 -10.44 7.84 -6.30
C SER A 231 -10.11 6.34 -6.22
N CYS A 232 -11.07 5.47 -5.90
CA CYS A 232 -10.85 4.01 -5.83
C CYS A 232 -10.26 3.47 -7.13
N GLU A 233 -10.74 3.93 -8.28
CA GLU A 233 -10.23 3.52 -9.60
C GLU A 233 -8.83 4.11 -9.92
N SER A 234 -8.24 4.94 -9.06
CA SER A 234 -6.84 5.37 -9.22
C SER A 234 -5.87 4.25 -8.85
N CYS A 235 -6.23 3.39 -7.88
CA CYS A 235 -5.43 2.25 -7.44
C CYS A 235 -6.03 0.92 -7.88
N HIS A 236 -7.36 0.80 -7.91
CA HIS A 236 -8.06 -0.43 -8.26
C HIS A 236 -8.56 -0.43 -9.71
N THR A 237 -8.84 -1.62 -10.24
CA THR A 237 -9.62 -1.79 -11.45
C THR A 237 -10.67 -2.88 -11.25
N ALA A 238 -11.90 -2.59 -11.67
CA ALA A 238 -13.00 -3.55 -11.58
C ALA A 238 -12.84 -4.71 -12.57
N HIS A 239 -12.08 -4.51 -13.65
CA HIS A 239 -11.86 -5.52 -14.68
C HIS A 239 -10.39 -5.58 -15.09
N GLY A 240 -9.87 -6.79 -15.29
CA GLY A 240 -8.53 -7.00 -15.82
C GLY A 240 -7.40 -6.50 -14.91
N ALA A 241 -7.50 -6.69 -13.59
CA ALA A 241 -6.45 -6.28 -12.66
C ALA A 241 -5.12 -7.00 -12.92
N GLY A 242 -4.01 -6.25 -12.75
CA GLY A 242 -2.65 -6.80 -12.86
C GLY A 242 -2.28 -7.62 -11.63
N HIS A 243 -2.60 -7.08 -10.45
CA HIS A 243 -2.55 -7.82 -9.19
C HIS A 243 -3.97 -8.29 -8.82
N ALA A 244 -4.27 -9.53 -9.21
CA ALA A 244 -5.60 -10.11 -9.12
C ALA A 244 -6.15 -10.13 -7.69
N ALA A 245 -5.37 -10.58 -6.71
CA ALA A 245 -5.84 -10.80 -5.33
C ALA A 245 -6.43 -9.54 -4.68
N SER A 246 -5.88 -8.36 -4.96
CA SER A 246 -6.33 -7.07 -4.41
C SER A 246 -7.02 -6.16 -5.45
N LEU A 247 -7.27 -6.68 -6.66
CA LEU A 247 -7.81 -5.93 -7.80
C LEU A 247 -7.07 -4.61 -8.09
N LEU A 248 -5.75 -4.60 -7.93
CA LEU A 248 -4.95 -3.40 -8.13
C LEU A 248 -4.58 -3.23 -9.61
N ARG A 249 -4.51 -1.96 -10.03
CA ARG A 249 -3.91 -1.55 -11.28
C ARG A 249 -2.42 -1.78 -11.19
N SER A 250 -1.94 -2.74 -11.97
CA SER A 250 -0.52 -3.03 -12.08
C SER A 250 -0.20 -3.53 -13.49
N THR A 251 1.02 -3.30 -13.94
CA THR A 251 1.50 -3.83 -15.22
C THR A 251 2.14 -5.21 -15.10
N LEU A 252 2.47 -5.60 -13.87
CA LEU A 252 3.05 -6.87 -13.44
C LEU A 252 2.24 -7.38 -12.22
N PRO A 253 2.51 -8.55 -11.61
CA PRO A 253 1.85 -8.93 -10.37
C PRO A 253 2.27 -8.08 -9.16
N ASP A 254 3.16 -7.10 -9.34
CA ASP A 254 3.75 -6.30 -8.27
C ASP A 254 2.71 -5.29 -7.74
N GLU A 255 2.53 -5.24 -6.41
CA GLU A 255 1.53 -4.38 -5.76
C GLU A 255 1.94 -2.91 -5.80
N GLU A 256 3.24 -2.64 -5.77
CA GLU A 256 3.82 -1.32 -5.64
C GLU A 256 3.57 -0.45 -6.87
N ASP A 257 3.38 -1.06 -8.04
CA ASP A 257 2.97 -0.40 -9.29
C ASP A 257 1.73 0.49 -9.06
N ALA A 258 0.79 0.06 -8.21
CA ALA A 258 -0.41 0.82 -7.87
C ALA A 258 -0.10 2.17 -7.20
N CYS A 259 1.04 2.27 -6.51
CA CYS A 259 1.53 3.48 -5.87
C CYS A 259 2.53 4.22 -6.77
N LEU A 260 3.50 3.49 -7.34
CA LEU A 260 4.68 4.04 -7.98
C LEU A 260 4.41 4.51 -9.41
N ILE A 261 3.63 3.81 -10.23
CA ILE A 261 3.43 4.19 -11.65
C ILE A 261 2.80 5.59 -11.77
N SER A 262 1.85 5.90 -10.89
CA SER A 262 1.04 7.10 -11.03
C SER A 262 1.45 8.24 -10.10
N CYS A 263 1.90 7.95 -8.88
CA CYS A 263 1.88 8.97 -7.81
C CYS A 263 3.13 9.03 -6.93
N HIS A 264 3.88 7.95 -6.72
CA HIS A 264 5.01 7.92 -5.79
C HIS A 264 6.39 7.79 -6.47
N ASN A 265 6.54 8.43 -7.63
CA ASN A 265 7.72 8.38 -8.49
C ASN A 265 8.45 9.72 -8.63
N ALA A 266 9.52 9.74 -9.43
CA ALA A 266 10.33 10.94 -9.68
C ALA A 266 9.57 12.09 -10.39
N ALA A 267 8.43 11.83 -11.03
CA ALA A 267 7.58 12.87 -11.63
C ALA A 267 6.65 13.56 -10.61
N SER A 268 6.56 13.02 -9.40
CA SER A 268 5.68 13.52 -8.34
C SER A 268 6.13 14.88 -7.79
N SER A 269 5.15 15.67 -7.36
CA SER A 269 5.40 17.03 -6.88
C SER A 269 6.00 17.06 -5.48
N GLY A 270 7.31 17.09 -5.39
CA GLY A 270 8.06 17.33 -4.15
C GLY A 270 8.83 16.11 -3.65
N PRO A 271 9.93 16.32 -2.89
CA PRO A 271 10.86 15.26 -2.54
C PRO A 271 10.28 14.20 -1.59
N GLU A 272 9.20 14.52 -0.88
CA GLU A 272 8.51 13.57 0.01
C GLU A 272 7.57 12.62 -0.73
N ALA A 273 7.17 12.97 -1.96
CA ALA A 273 6.29 12.13 -2.78
C ALA A 273 7.09 11.15 -3.65
N ASP A 274 8.34 11.47 -3.99
CA ASP A 274 9.26 10.62 -4.75
C ASP A 274 9.86 9.53 -3.85
N VAL A 275 9.11 8.44 -3.70
CA VAL A 275 9.49 7.26 -2.91
C VAL A 275 10.31 6.29 -3.76
N GLU A 276 9.99 6.15 -5.05
CA GLU A 276 10.72 5.33 -6.02
C GLU A 276 12.23 5.59 -5.99
N THR A 277 12.66 6.86 -5.99
CA THR A 277 14.08 7.22 -5.93
C THR A 277 14.75 6.84 -4.60
N ALA A 278 13.98 6.70 -3.51
CA ALA A 278 14.54 6.21 -2.25
C ALA A 278 14.86 4.71 -2.32
N PHE A 279 14.02 3.92 -2.99
CA PHE A 279 14.23 2.48 -3.22
C PHE A 279 15.29 2.17 -4.28
N SER A 280 15.76 3.16 -5.04
CA SER A 280 16.90 2.97 -5.97
C SER A 280 18.28 3.05 -5.29
N ARG A 281 18.35 3.09 -3.95
CA ARG A 281 19.59 3.29 -3.19
C ARG A 281 20.30 1.97 -2.88
N THR A 282 21.51 2.06 -2.34
CA THR A 282 22.35 0.88 -2.09
C THR A 282 21.89 0.02 -0.91
N SER A 283 21.14 0.60 0.02
CA SER A 283 20.59 -0.12 1.17
C SER A 283 19.12 0.26 1.30
N THR A 284 18.22 -0.71 1.16
CA THR A 284 16.77 -0.49 1.09
C THR A 284 16.03 -1.65 1.75
N HIS A 285 14.76 -1.45 2.08
CA HIS A 285 13.88 -2.61 2.21
C HIS A 285 13.69 -3.22 0.81
N PRO A 286 13.71 -4.55 0.67
CA PRO A 286 13.82 -5.16 -0.65
C PRO A 286 12.42 -5.52 -1.19
N LEU A 287 11.73 -4.52 -1.76
CA LEU A 287 10.42 -4.68 -2.41
C LEU A 287 10.45 -5.81 -3.46
N ASP A 288 11.44 -5.78 -4.37
CA ASP A 288 11.61 -6.77 -5.44
C ASP A 288 12.13 -8.16 -4.99
N PHE A 289 12.22 -8.46 -3.68
CA PHE A 289 12.76 -9.75 -3.22
C PHE A 289 11.79 -10.91 -3.46
N THR A 290 10.50 -10.63 -3.39
CA THR A 290 9.44 -11.63 -3.48
C THR A 290 8.16 -11.03 -4.04
N ASP A 291 7.87 -11.32 -5.30
CA ASP A 291 6.72 -10.75 -5.99
C ASP A 291 5.42 -11.47 -5.58
N GLY A 292 4.40 -10.69 -5.17
CA GLY A 292 3.02 -11.15 -5.04
C GLY A 292 2.79 -12.22 -3.96
N ILE A 293 3.60 -12.20 -2.89
CA ILE A 293 3.43 -13.13 -1.76
C ILE A 293 2.78 -12.50 -0.53
N HIS A 294 2.61 -11.17 -0.51
CA HIS A 294 1.90 -10.49 0.55
C HIS A 294 0.43 -10.90 0.57
N ASP A 295 -0.03 -11.22 1.77
CA ASP A 295 -1.41 -11.57 2.06
C ASP A 295 -1.85 -10.72 3.25
N PRO A 296 -2.90 -9.87 3.12
CA PRO A 296 -3.35 -9.01 4.21
C PRO A 296 -3.77 -9.75 5.48
N THR A 297 -3.99 -11.07 5.41
CA THR A 297 -4.35 -11.94 6.53
C THR A 297 -3.19 -12.78 7.06
N GLU A 298 -1.98 -12.56 6.56
CA GLU A 298 -0.80 -13.27 7.03
C GLU A 298 -0.48 -12.94 8.49
N THR A 299 0.18 -13.89 9.14
CA THR A 299 0.54 -13.80 10.55
C THR A 299 1.98 -13.26 10.65
N PRO A 300 2.22 -12.07 11.24
CA PRO A 300 3.55 -11.46 11.30
C PRO A 300 4.65 -12.37 11.87
N LEU A 301 4.29 -13.23 12.83
CA LEU A 301 5.24 -14.14 13.46
C LEU A 301 5.61 -15.38 12.63
N THR A 302 4.89 -15.65 11.53
CA THR A 302 5.11 -16.85 10.71
C THR A 302 5.07 -16.62 9.20
N MET A 303 4.82 -15.38 8.76
CA MET A 303 4.83 -15.00 7.35
C MET A 303 6.20 -15.27 6.71
N ALA A 304 6.18 -15.50 5.41
CA ALA A 304 7.40 -15.63 4.62
C ALA A 304 8.12 -14.27 4.56
N GLU A 305 9.44 -14.31 4.34
CA GLU A 305 10.24 -13.10 4.22
C GLU A 305 9.85 -12.30 2.97
N HIS A 306 9.21 -11.15 3.19
CA HIS A 306 8.89 -10.13 2.18
C HIS A 306 8.68 -8.76 2.84
N VAL A 307 8.61 -7.71 2.04
CA VAL A 307 8.22 -6.37 2.48
C VAL A 307 7.46 -5.67 1.35
N GLU A 308 6.27 -5.20 1.65
CA GLU A 308 5.43 -4.40 0.75
C GLU A 308 5.15 -3.00 1.30
N CYS A 309 4.58 -2.14 0.45
CA CYS A 309 4.07 -0.84 0.89
C CYS A 309 2.99 -1.00 1.98
N ALA A 310 2.09 -1.97 1.79
CA ALA A 310 0.97 -2.26 2.68
C ALA A 310 1.41 -2.80 4.05
N ASP A 311 2.64 -3.33 4.17
CA ASP A 311 3.17 -3.75 5.45
C ASP A 311 3.42 -2.61 6.42
N CYS A 312 3.70 -1.41 5.90
CA CYS A 312 3.99 -0.24 6.72
C CYS A 312 2.90 0.84 6.60
N HIS A 313 2.04 0.77 5.59
CA HIS A 313 1.06 1.80 5.29
C HIS A 313 -0.33 1.20 5.08
N ASN A 314 -1.34 1.89 5.59
CA ASN A 314 -2.72 1.60 5.23
C ASN A 314 -3.22 2.67 4.26
N SER A 315 -3.26 2.37 2.96
CA SER A 315 -3.62 3.33 1.91
C SER A 315 -5.03 3.91 2.05
N HIS A 316 -5.93 3.23 2.77
CA HIS A 316 -7.29 3.71 3.05
C HIS A 316 -7.38 4.62 4.29
N GLN A 317 -6.44 4.51 5.24
CA GLN A 317 -6.56 5.15 6.57
C GLN A 317 -5.43 6.12 6.91
N LEU A 318 -4.34 6.12 6.14
CA LEU A 318 -3.21 7.00 6.41
C LEU A 318 -3.61 8.47 6.27
N ASP A 319 -3.09 9.29 7.17
CA ASP A 319 -3.36 10.73 7.19
C ASP A 319 -2.10 11.59 7.47
N GLY A 320 -2.31 12.91 7.57
CA GLY A 320 -1.26 13.89 7.80
C GLY A 320 -0.90 14.14 9.28
N ALA A 321 -1.42 13.37 10.22
CA ALA A 321 -1.21 13.59 11.64
C ALA A 321 0.27 13.38 12.03
N ILE A 322 0.82 14.34 12.76
CA ILE A 322 2.19 14.26 13.28
C ILE A 322 2.14 13.70 14.70
N ALA A 323 3.03 12.76 15.00
CA ALA A 323 3.16 12.17 16.32
C ALA A 323 4.56 12.38 16.90
N SER A 324 4.66 12.30 18.23
CA SER A 324 5.93 12.28 18.97
C SER A 324 6.26 10.87 19.42
N ALA A 325 7.55 10.50 19.36
CA ALA A 325 8.01 9.18 19.74
C ALA A 325 7.51 8.76 21.13
N PRO A 326 7.01 7.52 21.26
CA PRO A 326 7.04 6.43 20.28
C PRO A 326 5.77 6.31 19.40
N ASN A 327 4.80 7.21 19.55
CA ASN A 327 3.45 7.00 19.01
C ASN A 327 3.45 6.92 17.48
N VAL A 328 2.60 6.07 16.90
CA VAL A 328 2.43 6.02 15.45
C VAL A 328 2.01 7.39 14.90
N SER A 329 2.58 7.77 13.76
CA SER A 329 2.13 8.93 13.00
C SER A 329 0.94 8.58 12.11
N GLY A 330 0.27 9.61 11.57
CA GLY A 330 -0.81 9.44 10.59
C GLY A 330 -0.44 8.60 9.38
N ARG A 331 0.82 8.65 8.95
CA ARG A 331 1.34 7.86 7.81
C ARG A 331 1.33 6.35 8.08
N LEU A 332 1.34 5.95 9.34
CA LEU A 332 1.40 4.56 9.81
C LEU A 332 0.10 4.17 10.54
N SER A 333 -0.96 4.95 10.37
CA SER A 333 -2.25 4.74 11.03
C SER A 333 -2.87 3.42 10.58
N ALA A 334 -3.51 2.71 11.51
CA ALA A 334 -4.26 1.47 11.24
C ALA A 334 -3.45 0.38 10.52
N VAL A 335 -2.15 0.28 10.84
CA VAL A 335 -1.26 -0.80 10.42
C VAL A 335 -1.10 -1.77 11.58
N SER A 336 -1.17 -3.07 11.30
CA SER A 336 -0.97 -4.12 12.31
C SER A 336 0.49 -4.16 12.78
N GLY A 337 0.75 -4.85 13.89
CA GLY A 337 2.10 -4.94 14.44
C GLY A 337 2.28 -6.10 15.41
N VAL A 338 3.45 -6.11 16.04
CA VAL A 338 3.81 -7.01 17.15
C VAL A 338 4.27 -6.14 18.32
N ASP A 339 3.63 -6.28 19.47
CA ASP A 339 3.98 -5.49 20.65
C ASP A 339 5.32 -5.93 21.26
N ALA A 340 5.83 -5.17 22.24
CA ALA A 340 7.11 -5.46 22.89
C ALA A 340 7.12 -6.78 23.71
N SER A 341 5.98 -7.45 23.86
CA SER A 341 5.88 -8.77 24.48
C SER A 341 5.77 -9.92 23.45
N GLY A 342 5.87 -9.60 22.16
CA GLY A 342 5.76 -10.57 21.07
C GLY A 342 4.31 -10.95 20.74
N VAL A 343 3.34 -10.11 21.08
CA VAL A 343 1.92 -10.36 20.80
C VAL A 343 1.48 -9.57 19.57
N GLU A 344 0.83 -10.26 18.63
CA GLU A 344 0.22 -9.63 17.45
C GLU A 344 -0.90 -8.68 17.85
N ILE A 345 -0.92 -7.51 17.22
CA ILE A 345 -1.91 -6.47 17.43
C ILE A 345 -2.49 -6.00 16.09
N GLU A 346 -3.81 -5.87 16.06
CA GLU A 346 -4.56 -5.44 14.88
C GLU A 346 -4.21 -4.01 14.44
N SER A 347 -3.81 -3.16 15.39
CA SER A 347 -3.38 -1.79 15.09
C SER A 347 -2.30 -1.33 16.07
N ALA A 348 -1.15 -0.96 15.51
CA ALA A 348 -0.01 -0.44 16.24
C ALA A 348 -0.33 0.92 16.90
N SER A 349 0.03 1.04 18.17
CA SER A 349 0.00 2.31 18.91
C SER A 349 1.36 3.00 18.88
N TYR A 350 2.43 2.23 18.69
CA TYR A 350 3.80 2.71 18.66
C TYR A 350 4.54 2.26 17.38
N GLU A 351 5.38 3.13 16.82
CA GLU A 351 6.07 2.88 15.54
C GLU A 351 6.88 1.57 15.55
N TYR A 352 7.57 1.27 16.66
CA TYR A 352 8.40 0.07 16.76
C TYR A 352 7.58 -1.23 16.64
N GLU A 353 6.28 -1.21 16.92
CA GLU A 353 5.42 -2.40 16.84
C GLU A 353 5.23 -2.84 15.38
N ILE A 354 5.24 -1.90 14.44
CA ILE A 354 5.22 -2.18 13.01
C ILE A 354 6.56 -2.79 12.58
N CYS A 355 7.67 -2.22 13.06
CA CYS A 355 9.01 -2.77 12.78
C CYS A 355 9.18 -4.20 13.32
N TYR A 356 8.58 -4.49 14.47
CA TYR A 356 8.67 -5.80 15.12
C TYR A 356 7.98 -6.92 14.35
N LYS A 357 7.15 -6.64 13.35
CA LYS A 357 6.65 -7.68 12.44
C LYS A 357 7.79 -8.52 11.84
N CYS A 358 8.88 -7.87 11.44
CA CYS A 358 10.00 -8.51 10.72
C CYS A 358 11.34 -8.42 11.47
N HIS A 359 11.45 -7.55 12.49
CA HIS A 359 12.70 -7.30 13.23
C HIS A 359 12.69 -7.81 14.68
N SER A 360 11.67 -8.59 15.09
CA SER A 360 11.62 -9.17 16.43
C SER A 360 11.77 -10.70 16.41
N SER A 361 10.83 -11.46 16.97
CA SER A 361 10.91 -12.90 17.18
C SER A 361 10.86 -13.73 15.89
N ASN A 362 10.48 -13.12 14.77
CA ASN A 362 10.62 -13.65 13.41
C ASN A 362 11.64 -12.77 12.64
N PRO A 363 12.93 -12.80 13.00
CA PRO A 363 13.89 -11.88 12.40
C PRO A 363 14.14 -12.28 10.95
N PHE A 364 13.84 -11.38 10.02
CA PHE A 364 14.14 -11.52 8.57
C PHE A 364 15.61 -11.28 8.24
N VAL A 365 16.48 -11.40 9.24
CA VAL A 365 17.93 -11.28 9.11
C VAL A 365 18.57 -12.47 9.77
N ASP A 366 19.56 -13.06 9.12
CA ASP A 366 20.27 -14.25 9.60
C ASP A 366 21.49 -13.92 10.48
N ALA A 367 21.93 -12.65 10.47
CA ALA A 367 23.08 -12.18 11.22
C ALA A 367 23.02 -10.67 11.52
N THR A 368 23.68 -10.27 12.60
CA THR A 368 23.95 -8.86 12.93
C THR A 368 25.03 -8.28 12.02
N HIS A 369 24.90 -7.02 11.57
CA HIS A 369 25.93 -6.33 10.77
C HIS A 369 27.31 -6.24 11.44
N ILE A 370 27.37 -6.26 12.77
CA ILE A 370 28.60 -6.28 13.56
C ILE A 370 28.55 -7.50 14.46
N THR A 371 29.53 -8.39 14.36
CA THR A 371 29.62 -9.55 15.26
C THR A 371 30.08 -9.10 16.64
N ARG A 372 29.16 -9.07 17.60
CA ARG A 372 29.39 -8.58 18.95
C ARG A 372 29.67 -9.70 19.96
N GLN A 373 30.05 -9.31 21.17
CA GLN A 373 30.16 -10.21 22.32
C GLN A 373 28.83 -10.92 22.61
N PHE A 374 27.74 -10.16 22.59
CA PHE A 374 26.37 -10.63 22.72
C PHE A 374 25.65 -10.36 21.39
N ASN A 375 25.42 -11.42 20.60
CA ASN A 375 24.65 -11.33 19.36
C ASN A 375 23.22 -11.73 19.65
N GLU A 376 22.31 -10.78 19.49
CA GLU A 376 20.87 -10.95 19.56
C GLU A 376 20.29 -10.34 18.28
N LEU A 377 19.35 -11.05 17.65
CA LEU A 377 18.70 -10.62 16.40
C LEU A 377 17.30 -10.09 16.66
N ASP A 378 16.66 -10.50 17.74
CA ASP A 378 15.33 -10.03 18.11
C ASP A 378 15.43 -8.65 18.77
N GLU A 379 15.00 -7.61 18.04
CA GLU A 379 15.05 -6.24 18.54
C GLU A 379 14.10 -6.00 19.72
N SER A 380 13.04 -6.80 19.89
CA SER A 380 12.19 -6.72 21.09
C SER A 380 12.97 -7.11 22.36
N ILE A 381 13.86 -8.09 22.26
CA ILE A 381 14.76 -8.50 23.34
C ILE A 381 15.82 -7.42 23.59
N ARG A 382 16.39 -6.82 22.54
CA ARG A 382 17.46 -5.81 22.68
C ARG A 382 16.96 -4.51 23.29
N PHE A 383 15.76 -4.08 22.93
CA PHE A 383 15.10 -2.92 23.50
C PHE A 383 14.28 -3.23 24.76
N ASP A 384 14.35 -4.44 25.33
CA ASP A 384 13.61 -4.76 26.55
C ASP A 384 13.96 -3.79 27.71
N ALA A 385 12.94 -3.26 28.36
CA ALA A 385 13.10 -2.25 29.42
C ALA A 385 13.78 -2.82 30.69
N GLY A 386 13.88 -4.13 30.82
CA GLY A 386 14.62 -4.85 31.85
C GLY A 386 16.14 -4.87 31.59
N ASN A 387 16.59 -4.61 30.36
CA ASN A 387 18.00 -4.62 30.02
C ASN A 387 18.78 -3.53 30.81
N PRO A 388 20.05 -3.78 31.15
CA PRO A 388 20.87 -2.79 31.85
C PRO A 388 21.12 -1.51 31.05
N SER A 389 21.08 -1.59 29.72
CA SER A 389 21.11 -0.43 28.85
C SER A 389 20.47 -0.70 27.49
N TYR A 390 19.86 0.35 26.95
CA TYR A 390 19.20 0.42 25.65
C TYR A 390 19.01 1.89 25.26
N HIS A 391 18.90 2.18 23.97
CA HIS A 391 18.36 3.46 23.49
C HIS A 391 16.84 3.51 23.69
N PRO A 392 16.26 4.71 23.96
CA PRO A 392 14.92 4.83 24.51
C PRO A 392 13.79 4.69 23.47
N VAL A 393 13.72 3.55 22.80
CA VAL A 393 12.68 3.21 21.81
C VAL A 393 11.40 2.76 22.51
N THR A 394 11.45 1.65 23.25
CA THR A 394 10.30 1.01 23.95
C THR A 394 10.01 1.60 25.34
N ALA A 395 11.02 2.22 25.97
CA ALA A 395 10.94 2.81 27.30
C ALA A 395 11.93 3.98 27.45
N LEU A 396 11.77 4.77 28.51
CA LEU A 396 12.76 5.79 28.86
C LEU A 396 14.12 5.17 29.18
N GLY A 397 15.18 5.88 28.83
CA GLY A 397 16.55 5.44 29.06
C GLY A 397 16.87 5.32 30.56
N LYS A 398 17.70 4.33 30.93
CA LYS A 398 18.08 4.07 32.33
C LYS A 398 18.91 5.18 32.97
N ASN A 399 19.71 5.90 32.19
CA ASN A 399 20.61 6.93 32.70
C ASN A 399 19.91 8.30 32.77
N THR A 400 19.49 8.69 33.98
CA THR A 400 18.76 9.94 34.21
C THR A 400 19.64 11.18 34.29
N THR A 401 20.97 11.03 34.26
CA THR A 401 21.93 12.14 34.44
C THR A 401 22.85 12.36 33.23
N MET A 402 22.44 11.91 32.04
CA MET A 402 23.24 12.06 30.83
C MET A 402 23.37 13.53 30.40
N VAL A 403 24.61 14.01 30.25
CA VAL A 403 24.92 15.39 29.86
C VAL A 403 25.40 15.53 28.43
N THR A 404 25.45 14.42 27.68
CA THR A 404 25.96 14.39 26.30
C THR A 404 24.87 14.68 25.27
N LEU A 405 23.61 14.85 25.67
CA LEU A 405 22.51 15.06 24.72
C LEU A 405 22.51 16.48 24.15
N THR A 406 22.23 16.58 22.85
CA THR A 406 22.10 17.85 22.10
C THR A 406 20.80 17.87 21.30
N ASN A 407 20.58 18.91 20.49
CA ASN A 407 19.46 19.04 19.55
C ASN A 407 18.07 18.90 20.20
N GLY A 408 17.95 19.28 21.47
CA GLY A 408 16.69 19.24 22.21
C GLY A 408 16.38 17.89 22.87
N TYR A 409 17.21 16.86 22.68
CA TYR A 409 17.07 15.59 23.39
C TYR A 409 17.40 15.74 24.87
N THR A 410 16.65 15.03 25.71
CA THR A 410 16.87 14.96 27.16
C THR A 410 16.78 13.50 27.64
N THR A 411 17.13 13.23 28.89
CA THR A 411 16.97 11.90 29.49
C THR A 411 15.50 11.47 29.62
N GLY A 412 14.55 12.40 29.42
CA GLY A 412 13.12 12.11 29.33
C GLY A 412 12.60 11.91 27.91
N SER A 413 13.46 11.96 26.89
CA SER A 413 13.07 11.75 25.49
C SER A 413 12.98 10.25 25.15
N ARG A 414 11.99 9.90 24.33
CA ARG A 414 11.98 8.66 23.55
C ARG A 414 12.35 8.98 22.10
N ILE A 415 12.78 7.97 21.37
CA ILE A 415 13.16 8.06 19.95
C ILE A 415 12.39 7.04 19.12
N TYR A 416 12.25 7.33 17.84
CA TYR A 416 11.73 6.43 16.81
C TYR A 416 12.82 5.49 16.31
N CYS A 417 12.43 4.36 15.73
CA CYS A 417 13.36 3.53 14.95
C CYS A 417 13.90 4.36 13.77
N THR A 418 13.03 5.17 13.16
CA THR A 418 13.34 6.03 12.02
C THR A 418 14.11 7.30 12.36
N ASP A 419 14.45 7.55 13.63
CA ASP A 419 15.43 8.58 14.00
C ASP A 419 16.86 8.16 13.60
N CYS A 420 17.08 6.85 13.44
CA CYS A 420 18.33 6.26 12.95
C CYS A 420 18.17 5.57 11.59
N HIS A 421 17.11 4.78 11.41
CA HIS A 421 16.83 4.01 10.19
C HIS A 421 15.88 4.75 9.26
N ASN A 422 16.43 5.58 8.38
CA ASN A 422 15.66 6.46 7.51
C ASN A 422 16.39 6.68 6.20
N SER A 423 15.63 7.13 5.21
CA SER A 423 16.16 7.73 4.00
C SER A 423 17.22 8.79 4.28
N SER A 424 18.39 8.65 3.67
CA SER A 424 19.46 9.67 3.75
C SER A 424 19.09 11.01 3.11
N SER A 425 18.09 11.01 2.22
CA SER A 425 17.55 12.19 1.52
C SER A 425 16.18 11.86 0.90
N GLY A 426 15.45 12.86 0.38
CA GLY A 426 14.15 12.61 -0.28
C GLY A 426 13.07 12.14 0.70
N ALA A 427 12.21 11.21 0.26
CA ALA A 427 11.08 10.73 1.02
C ALA A 427 11.47 10.12 2.37
N THR A 428 10.98 10.73 3.44
CA THR A 428 11.22 10.27 4.82
C THR A 428 10.52 8.94 5.09
N GLY A 429 11.18 8.08 5.83
CA GLY A 429 10.78 6.70 6.10
C GLY A 429 11.93 5.73 5.85
N PRO A 430 11.80 4.47 6.27
CA PRO A 430 12.86 3.47 6.13
C PRO A 430 12.93 2.88 4.71
N HIS A 431 12.65 3.66 3.66
CA HIS A 431 12.63 3.17 2.28
C HIS A 431 14.02 2.76 1.79
N GLY A 432 14.98 3.70 1.86
CA GLY A 432 16.33 3.43 1.39
C GLY A 432 17.34 4.53 1.67
N SER A 433 18.60 4.16 1.88
CA SER A 433 19.70 5.04 2.18
C SER A 433 20.98 4.69 1.43
N ILE A 434 21.83 5.69 1.23
CA ILE A 434 23.23 5.47 0.79
C ILE A 434 24.13 4.96 1.93
N TYR A 435 23.64 4.98 3.17
CA TYR A 435 24.34 4.49 4.35
C TYR A 435 23.69 3.20 4.83
N GLU A 436 24.47 2.12 4.94
CA GLU A 436 23.98 0.80 5.34
C GLU A 436 24.06 0.59 6.86
N PRO A 437 23.06 -0.04 7.51
CA PRO A 437 21.75 -0.48 6.96
C PRO A 437 20.67 0.60 7.08
N ILE A 438 20.24 1.16 5.94
CA ILE A 438 19.20 2.18 5.81
C ILE A 438 19.36 3.32 6.83
N LEU A 439 20.58 3.82 7.05
CA LEU A 439 20.86 4.82 8.08
C LEU A 439 20.64 6.24 7.56
N VAL A 440 20.07 7.12 8.40
CA VAL A 440 19.85 8.54 8.05
C VAL A 440 21.16 9.35 7.95
N GLY A 441 22.27 8.81 8.45
CA GLY A 441 23.57 9.46 8.47
C GLY A 441 24.72 8.47 8.52
N GLN A 442 25.93 8.94 8.20
CA GLN A 442 27.11 8.10 8.13
C GLN A 442 27.48 7.52 9.52
N TYR A 443 27.80 6.22 9.53
CA TYR A 443 28.26 5.49 10.70
C TYR A 443 29.31 4.45 10.28
N LEU A 444 30.58 4.83 10.28
CA LEU A 444 31.67 3.92 9.92
C LEU A 444 32.00 2.97 11.07
N THR A 445 32.11 1.68 10.76
CA THR A 445 32.23 0.60 11.76
C THR A 445 33.56 -0.15 11.68
N SER A 446 34.31 0.00 10.59
CA SER A 446 35.57 -0.72 10.38
C SER A 446 36.64 -0.33 11.39
N TYR A 447 37.51 -1.27 11.77
CA TYR A 447 38.65 -0.99 12.64
C TYR A 447 39.97 -1.41 11.97
N PRO A 448 41.03 -0.57 12.01
CA PRO A 448 41.05 0.82 12.49
C PRO A 448 40.36 1.80 11.53
N GLN A 449 39.81 2.89 12.07
CA GLN A 449 39.12 3.93 11.29
C GLN A 449 39.60 5.32 11.68
N SER A 450 40.31 5.99 10.76
CA SER A 450 40.76 7.36 10.99
C SER A 450 39.59 8.28 11.38
N TYR A 451 39.81 9.08 12.42
CA TYR A 451 38.79 9.96 12.93
C TYR A 451 38.51 11.13 11.99
N ALA A 452 37.24 11.27 11.63
CA ALA A 452 36.64 12.51 11.19
C ALA A 452 35.26 12.60 11.84
N GLN A 453 34.83 13.80 12.23
CA GLN A 453 33.51 13.97 12.85
C GLN A 453 32.39 13.45 11.94
N SER A 454 32.50 13.67 10.63
CA SER A 454 31.54 13.21 9.61
C SER A 454 31.37 11.69 9.57
N ASN A 455 32.37 10.91 9.99
CA ASN A 455 32.30 9.45 9.97
C ASN A 455 31.24 8.87 10.93
N TYR A 456 30.76 9.69 11.87
CA TYR A 456 29.82 9.31 12.92
C TYR A 456 28.65 10.31 13.01
N ASP A 457 28.30 10.95 11.89
CA ASP A 457 27.22 11.95 11.82
C ASP A 457 25.89 11.42 12.38
N LEU A 458 25.62 10.11 12.27
CA LEU A 458 24.47 9.47 12.90
C LEU A 458 24.40 9.73 14.42
N CYS A 459 25.52 9.51 15.12
CA CYS A 459 25.61 9.66 16.57
C CYS A 459 25.43 11.13 16.99
N TRP A 460 25.95 12.05 16.19
CA TRP A 460 25.97 13.49 16.49
C TRP A 460 24.62 14.17 16.33
N ARG A 461 23.62 13.47 15.78
CA ARG A 461 22.22 13.91 15.80
C ARG A 461 21.69 14.02 17.23
N CYS A 462 22.19 13.20 18.15
CA CYS A 462 21.71 13.15 19.54
C CYS A 462 22.81 13.44 20.56
N HIS A 463 24.07 13.13 20.26
CA HIS A 463 25.18 13.29 21.18
C HIS A 463 26.13 14.44 20.80
N ASP A 464 26.51 15.27 21.77
CA ASP A 464 27.46 16.36 21.58
C ASP A 464 28.91 15.82 21.57
N PRO A 465 29.60 15.88 20.42
CA PRO A 465 30.98 15.42 20.32
C PRO A 465 31.94 16.27 21.16
N ALA A 466 31.64 17.54 21.44
CA ALA A 466 32.47 18.38 22.30
C ALA A 466 32.43 17.95 23.77
N VAL A 467 31.32 17.36 24.22
CA VAL A 467 31.18 16.78 25.56
C VAL A 467 31.80 15.39 25.62
N LEU A 468 31.55 14.57 24.60
CA LEU A 468 32.06 13.19 24.54
C LEU A 468 33.57 13.12 24.33
N MET A 469 34.13 14.01 23.52
CA MET A 469 35.55 14.05 23.15
C MET A 469 36.10 15.47 23.34
N PRO A 470 36.28 15.92 24.59
CA PRO A 470 36.76 17.26 24.87
C PRO A 470 38.17 17.46 24.33
N ALA A 471 38.47 18.69 23.92
CA ALA A 471 39.78 19.05 23.42
C ALA A 471 40.83 19.05 24.56
N PRO A 472 42.11 18.75 24.25
CA PRO A 472 43.20 18.84 25.22
C PRO A 472 43.26 20.20 25.93
N PRO A 473 43.64 20.26 27.23
CA PRO A 473 44.30 19.20 28.01
C PRO A 473 43.32 18.22 28.70
N ALA A 474 42.02 18.40 28.55
CA ALA A 474 41.04 17.42 29.00
C ALA A 474 41.13 16.19 28.08
N ASP A 475 41.45 15.03 28.66
CA ASP A 475 41.60 13.78 27.93
C ASP A 475 40.75 12.71 28.62
N ASN A 476 39.93 12.01 27.83
CA ASN A 476 39.09 10.92 28.32
C ASN A 476 39.28 9.68 27.43
N ILE A 477 38.54 8.62 27.73
CA ILE A 477 38.66 7.37 26.98
C ILE A 477 38.29 7.54 25.50
N HIS A 478 37.29 8.36 25.16
CA HIS A 478 36.88 8.61 23.79
C HIS A 478 37.93 9.41 23.01
N THR A 479 38.48 10.49 23.58
CA THR A 479 39.56 11.26 22.94
C THR A 479 40.77 10.38 22.62
N ARG A 480 41.13 9.44 23.51
CA ARG A 480 42.22 8.49 23.23
C ARG A 480 41.90 7.46 22.15
N HIS A 481 40.77 6.77 22.27
CA HIS A 481 40.49 5.63 21.40
C HIS A 481 39.87 6.06 20.08
N VAL A 482 38.90 6.97 20.09
CA VAL A 482 38.18 7.40 18.88
C VAL A 482 39.04 8.35 18.04
N GLN A 483 39.69 9.35 18.66
CA GLN A 483 40.56 10.30 17.93
C GLN A 483 42.01 9.83 17.78
N GLY A 484 42.39 8.69 18.37
CA GLY A 484 43.74 8.14 18.25
C GLY A 484 44.82 8.96 18.96
N LEU A 485 44.51 9.58 20.11
CA LEU A 485 45.48 10.42 20.81
C LEU A 485 46.60 9.60 21.47
N GLY A 486 47.84 10.10 21.34
CA GLY A 486 49.01 9.57 22.04
C GLY A 486 49.41 8.17 21.56
N ALA A 487 49.41 7.20 22.46
CA ALA A 487 49.79 5.81 22.16
C ALA A 487 48.80 5.07 21.24
N HIS A 488 47.66 5.68 20.93
CA HIS A 488 46.60 5.13 20.08
C HIS A 488 46.61 5.69 18.66
N ALA A 489 47.59 6.52 18.31
CA ALA A 489 47.72 7.07 16.95
C ALA A 489 47.87 5.93 15.92
N GLY A 490 47.02 5.93 14.89
CA GLY A 490 46.93 4.86 13.89
C GLY A 490 46.17 3.61 14.37
N LYS A 491 45.49 3.69 15.52
CA LYS A 491 44.60 2.66 16.08
C LYS A 491 43.25 3.26 16.50
N GLU A 492 42.82 4.27 15.76
CA GLU A 492 41.54 4.93 15.97
C GLU A 492 40.41 3.88 15.92
N THR A 493 39.62 3.85 16.99
CA THR A 493 38.59 2.85 17.25
C THR A 493 37.22 3.48 17.06
N PRO A 494 36.38 2.98 16.13
CA PRO A 494 35.07 3.55 15.91
C PRO A 494 34.13 3.31 17.10
N CYS A 495 33.08 4.13 17.22
CA CYS A 495 32.08 3.99 18.28
C CYS A 495 31.50 2.56 18.33
N ALA A 496 31.28 1.98 17.16
CA ALA A 496 30.71 0.66 16.97
C ALA A 496 31.50 -0.48 17.60
N SER A 497 32.83 -0.31 17.73
CA SER A 497 33.70 -1.32 18.34
C SER A 497 33.43 -1.51 19.83
N CYS A 498 32.85 -0.51 20.50
CA CYS A 498 32.53 -0.57 21.92
C CYS A 498 31.02 -0.58 22.16
N HIS A 499 30.28 0.25 21.42
CA HIS A 499 28.88 0.51 21.68
C HIS A 499 27.95 -0.18 20.69
N ASP A 500 26.90 -0.78 21.25
CA ASP A 500 25.75 -1.27 20.52
C ASP A 500 24.64 -0.21 20.54
N PRO A 501 24.21 0.29 19.37
CA PRO A 501 23.22 1.35 19.30
C PRO A 501 21.79 0.90 19.64
N HIS A 502 21.51 -0.37 19.89
CA HIS A 502 20.16 -0.83 20.25
C HIS A 502 20.04 -1.02 21.76
N GLY A 503 20.44 -2.18 22.25
CA GLY A 503 20.51 -2.50 23.67
C GLY A 503 21.20 -3.82 23.89
N VAL A 504 21.59 -4.07 25.14
CA VAL A 504 22.43 -5.23 25.48
C VAL A 504 21.71 -6.10 26.52
N PRO A 505 21.24 -7.30 26.14
CA PRO A 505 20.49 -8.19 27.02
C PRO A 505 21.41 -9.00 27.96
N ASP A 506 22.43 -8.35 28.53
CA ASP A 506 23.37 -8.95 29.48
C ASP A 506 23.76 -7.96 30.58
N VAL A 507 23.89 -8.46 31.81
CA VAL A 507 24.20 -7.68 33.02
C VAL A 507 25.52 -6.89 32.92
N SER A 508 26.48 -7.36 32.13
CA SER A 508 27.75 -6.66 31.87
C SER A 508 27.62 -5.54 30.83
N GLY A 509 26.54 -5.56 30.04
CA GLY A 509 26.22 -4.63 28.97
C GLY A 509 25.69 -3.28 29.43
N THR A 510 26.32 -2.65 30.42
CA THR A 510 25.91 -1.31 30.86
C THR A 510 26.50 -0.21 29.96
N TYR A 511 25.82 0.93 29.86
CA TYR A 511 26.20 2.06 28.99
C TYR A 511 26.34 1.67 27.50
N LEU A 512 25.51 0.74 27.04
CA LEU A 512 25.49 0.19 25.69
C LEU A 512 26.79 -0.52 25.30
N ILE A 513 27.62 -0.92 26.26
CA ILE A 513 28.89 -1.58 25.95
C ILE A 513 28.64 -3.04 25.56
N ASN A 514 28.90 -3.37 24.31
CA ASN A 514 28.85 -4.71 23.75
C ASN A 514 29.83 -4.76 22.57
N PHE A 515 31.05 -5.22 22.87
CA PHE A 515 32.19 -5.04 21.98
C PHE A 515 32.02 -5.76 20.64
N ASP A 516 32.52 -5.14 19.57
CA ASP A 516 32.79 -5.83 18.30
C ASP A 516 33.91 -6.84 18.53
N SER A 517 33.59 -8.12 18.33
CA SER A 517 34.52 -9.22 18.56
C SER A 517 35.72 -9.22 17.63
N THR A 518 35.59 -8.62 16.44
CA THR A 518 36.67 -8.53 15.45
C THR A 518 37.68 -7.44 15.80
N ALA A 519 37.25 -6.39 16.50
CA ALA A 519 38.10 -5.29 16.95
C ALA A 519 38.67 -5.50 18.36
N ALA A 520 37.84 -5.99 19.30
CA ALA A 520 38.20 -6.16 20.70
C ALA A 520 38.91 -7.50 21.00
N GLY A 521 38.66 -8.51 20.17
CA GLY A 521 39.24 -9.85 20.30
C GLY A 521 38.72 -10.66 21.50
N PRO A 522 39.07 -11.94 21.63
CA PRO A 522 38.38 -12.91 22.50
C PRO A 522 38.51 -12.64 24.00
N THR A 523 39.36 -11.69 24.42
CA THR A 523 39.61 -11.35 25.83
C THR A 523 38.77 -10.17 26.34
N MET A 524 37.76 -9.77 25.57
CA MET A 524 36.88 -8.64 25.88
C MET A 524 36.09 -8.85 27.18
N VAL A 525 36.22 -7.92 28.14
CA VAL A 525 35.45 -7.91 29.38
C VAL A 525 35.15 -6.47 29.78
N HIS A 526 33.88 -6.20 30.07
CA HIS A 526 33.45 -4.96 30.69
C HIS A 526 33.01 -5.22 32.15
N ASP A 527 33.70 -4.59 33.09
CA ASP A 527 33.37 -4.67 34.51
C ASP A 527 32.97 -3.28 35.02
N GLN A 528 31.67 -3.06 35.13
CA GLN A 528 31.09 -1.81 35.61
C GLN A 528 31.40 -1.56 37.10
N LEU A 529 31.42 -2.60 37.92
CA LEU A 529 31.62 -2.48 39.37
C LEU A 529 33.02 -1.96 39.68
N ASN A 530 34.01 -2.49 38.96
CA ASN A 530 35.41 -2.08 39.10
C ASN A 530 35.79 -0.94 38.14
N ARG A 531 34.88 -0.53 37.25
CA ARG A 531 35.09 0.47 36.19
C ARG A 531 36.32 0.15 35.33
N THR A 532 36.44 -1.11 34.92
CA THR A 532 37.56 -1.61 34.12
C THR A 532 37.08 -2.24 32.83
N CYS A 533 37.93 -2.16 31.81
CA CYS A 533 37.79 -2.90 30.56
C CYS A 533 39.08 -3.67 30.25
N SER A 534 38.94 -4.88 29.72
CA SER A 534 40.03 -5.61 29.07
C SER A 534 39.65 -5.96 27.64
N VAL A 535 40.61 -5.83 26.73
CA VAL A 535 40.51 -6.19 25.30
C VAL A 535 41.89 -6.68 24.84
N ASP A 536 42.03 -7.16 23.60
CA ASP A 536 43.30 -7.68 23.09
C ASP A 536 44.46 -6.67 23.13
N CYS A 537 44.16 -5.38 22.98
CA CYS A 537 45.16 -4.32 23.09
C CYS A 537 45.68 -4.14 24.54
N HIS A 538 44.84 -4.40 25.55
CA HIS A 538 45.12 -4.25 26.98
C HIS A 538 44.43 -5.36 27.78
N SER A 539 45.15 -6.47 27.99
CA SER A 539 44.63 -7.69 28.63
C SER A 539 44.27 -7.50 30.11
N SER A 540 43.64 -8.51 30.72
CA SER A 540 43.25 -8.51 32.14
C SER A 540 44.39 -8.23 33.13
N ALA A 541 45.64 -8.57 32.78
CA ALA A 541 46.84 -8.23 33.57
C ALA A 541 47.22 -6.73 33.48
N THR A 542 46.64 -6.01 32.52
CA THR A 542 46.86 -4.58 32.23
C THR A 542 45.54 -3.81 32.11
N ALA A 543 44.45 -4.34 32.68
CA ALA A 543 43.11 -3.76 32.58
C ALA A 543 43.14 -2.28 32.92
N ARG A 544 42.47 -1.46 32.10
CA ARG A 544 42.49 -0.01 32.25
C ARG A 544 41.17 0.44 32.88
N SER A 545 41.29 1.33 33.88
CA SER A 545 40.15 1.97 34.51
C SER A 545 39.62 3.12 33.65
N TYR A 546 38.31 3.36 33.68
CA TYR A 546 37.64 4.45 32.94
C TYR A 546 36.79 5.39 33.82
#